data_AF-A0A7C3VG80-F1
#
_entry.id   AF-A0A7C3VG80-F1
#
_cell.length_a   1.000
_cell.length_b   1.000
_cell.length_c   1.000
_cell.angle_alpha   90.00
_cell.angle_beta   90.00
_cell.angle_gamma   90.00
#
_symmetry.space_group_name_H-M   'P 1'
#
loop_
_entity.id
_entity.type
_entity.pdbx_description
1 polymer ?
#
loop_
_entity_poly.entity_id
_entity_poly.type
_entity_poly.pdbx_seq_one_letter_code
_entity_poly.pdbx_strand_id
1 'polypeptide(L)'
;MPLFDRFIKKITPPKANITLRISKNSFSLGESIEGDLTVSSSEDFDAEQVRCEFRCVEERRVLRRVYDERLKREVEREVWESATLYSVNPVLSGPIHITVGFNKSFPF
;
A
#
# COMPACT_ATOMS: atom_id res chain seq x y z
N MET A 1 -15.59 6.82 31.79
CA MET A 1 -15.34 8.18 31.27
C MET A 1 -14.13 8.12 30.34
N PRO A 2 -14.16 8.82 29.19
CA PRO A 2 -13.48 8.41 27.96
C PRO A 2 -12.04 8.94 27.88
N LEU A 3 -11.12 8.07 27.44
CA LEU A 3 -9.69 8.37 27.28
C LEU A 3 -9.22 8.02 25.86
N PHE A 4 -10.00 8.41 24.84
CA PHE A 4 -9.67 8.14 23.43
C PHE A 4 -9.60 9.40 22.56
N ASP A 5 -9.37 10.57 23.16
CA ASP A 5 -9.01 11.79 22.40
C ASP A 5 -7.49 11.93 22.26
N ARG A 6 -6.83 10.87 21.74
CA ARG A 6 -5.51 11.05 21.13
C ARG A 6 -5.72 11.68 19.76
N PHE A 7 -5.76 13.01 19.78
CA PHE A 7 -5.36 13.93 18.70
C PHE A 7 -4.91 13.21 17.43
N ILE A 8 -5.86 12.94 16.53
CA ILE A 8 -5.54 12.81 15.11
C ILE A 8 -5.08 14.20 14.68
N LYS A 9 -3.80 14.52 14.95
CA LYS A 9 -3.15 15.68 14.33
C LYS A 9 -3.43 15.53 12.85
N LYS A 10 -4.07 16.54 12.28
CA LYS A 10 -4.31 16.67 10.84
C LYS A 10 -2.92 16.63 10.18
N ILE A 11 -2.48 15.43 9.76
CA ILE A 11 -1.21 15.25 9.07
C ILE A 11 -1.45 15.88 7.70
N THR A 12 -1.09 17.16 7.57
CA THR A 12 -1.04 17.81 6.27
C THR A 12 0.06 17.10 5.49
N PRO A 13 -0.25 16.40 4.39
CA PRO A 13 0.77 15.75 3.59
C PRO A 13 1.70 16.83 3.01
N PRO A 14 3.02 16.58 2.95
CA PRO A 14 3.95 17.52 2.34
C PRO A 14 3.65 17.68 0.84
N LYS A 15 3.94 18.84 0.27
CA LYS A 15 3.82 19.03 -1.19
C LYS A 15 5.00 18.33 -1.89
N ALA A 16 4.81 17.05 -2.19
CA ALA A 16 5.72 16.24 -2.96
C ALA A 16 4.97 15.49 -4.07
N ASN A 17 5.61 15.36 -5.23
CA ASN A 17 5.12 14.52 -6.32
C ASN A 17 5.94 13.24 -6.37
N ILE A 18 5.24 12.12 -6.50
CA ILE A 18 5.81 10.79 -6.56
C ILE A 18 5.48 10.20 -7.93
N THR A 19 6.50 9.78 -8.67
CA THR A 19 6.35 9.11 -9.97
C THR A 19 6.96 7.73 -9.87
N LEU A 20 6.12 6.70 -10.03
CA LEU A 20 6.54 5.30 -10.06
C LEU A 20 6.66 4.84 -11.52
N ARG A 21 7.86 4.39 -11.91
CA ARG A 21 8.09 3.75 -13.20
C ARG A 21 8.44 2.29 -12.96
N ILE A 22 7.67 1.39 -13.55
CA ILE A 22 7.91 -0.05 -13.49
C ILE A 22 8.49 -0.49 -14.83
N SER A 23 9.45 -1.41 -14.81
CA SER A 23 10.14 -1.91 -16.00
C SER A 23 9.21 -2.64 -17.00
N LYS A 24 8.16 -3.31 -16.50
CA LYS A 24 7.22 -4.12 -17.27
C LYS A 24 5.78 -3.90 -16.81
N ASN A 25 4.83 -4.26 -17.67
CA ASN A 25 3.40 -4.17 -17.39
C ASN A 25 2.80 -5.48 -16.86
N SER A 26 3.52 -6.60 -16.96
CA SER A 26 3.11 -7.91 -16.47
C SER A 26 4.29 -8.65 -15.87
N PHE A 27 4.01 -9.40 -14.80
CA PHE A 27 4.99 -10.16 -14.03
C PHE A 27 4.45 -11.56 -13.81
N SER A 28 5.34 -12.54 -13.85
CA SER A 28 5.00 -13.92 -13.46
C SER A 28 5.07 -14.08 -11.93
N LEU A 29 4.36 -15.07 -11.38
CA LEU A 29 4.46 -15.39 -9.95
C LEU A 29 5.91 -15.73 -9.59
N GLY A 30 6.45 -15.05 -8.57
CA GLY A 30 7.84 -15.21 -8.13
C GLY A 30 8.85 -14.31 -8.85
N GLU A 31 8.44 -13.56 -9.87
CA GLU A 31 9.28 -12.53 -10.49
C GLU A 31 9.41 -11.31 -9.56
N SER A 32 10.61 -10.70 -9.51
CA SER A 32 10.84 -9.48 -8.75
C SER A 32 10.37 -8.26 -9.56
N ILE A 33 9.72 -7.32 -8.90
CA ILE A 33 9.28 -6.06 -9.51
C ILE A 33 10.44 -5.08 -9.47
N GLU A 34 10.96 -4.71 -10.64
CA GLU A 34 12.04 -3.74 -10.78
C GLU A 34 11.53 -2.42 -11.37
N GLY A 35 12.07 -1.30 -10.89
CA GLY A 35 11.68 0.01 -11.38
C GLY A 35 12.37 1.18 -10.68
N ASP A 36 11.85 2.38 -10.91
CA ASP A 36 12.34 3.62 -10.33
C ASP A 36 11.20 4.39 -9.65
N LEU A 37 11.41 4.79 -8.40
CA LEU A 37 10.57 5.75 -7.70
C LEU A 37 11.22 7.12 -7.76
N THR A 38 10.63 8.06 -8.47
CA THR A 38 11.10 9.45 -8.50
C THR A 38 10.29 10.29 -7.54
N VAL A 39 10.97 10.93 -6.58
CA VAL A 39 10.36 11.84 -5.61
C VAL A 39 10.83 13.26 -5.95
N SER A 40 9.88 14.17 -6.08
CA SER A 40 10.14 15.60 -6.23
C SER A 40 9.36 16.43 -5.22
N SER A 41 9.90 17.56 -4.76
CA SER A 41 9.19 18.42 -3.81
C SER A 41 9.45 19.90 -4.03
N SER A 42 8.45 20.70 -3.68
CA SER A 42 8.51 22.17 -3.62
C SER A 42 8.55 22.71 -2.19
N GLU A 43 8.75 21.85 -1.19
CA GLU A 43 8.75 22.20 0.24
C GLU A 43 9.91 21.50 0.94
N ASP A 44 10.38 22.09 2.04
CA ASP A 44 11.39 21.48 2.91
C ASP A 44 10.72 20.63 4.00
N PHE A 45 11.10 19.36 4.13
CA PHE A 45 10.64 18.49 5.20
C PHE A 45 11.58 17.29 5.42
N ASP A 46 11.53 16.73 6.62
CA ASP A 46 12.22 15.48 6.95
C ASP A 46 11.30 14.29 6.71
N ALA A 47 11.83 13.25 6.07
CA ALA A 47 11.17 11.96 5.90
C ALA A 47 11.95 10.87 6.63
N GLU A 48 11.26 9.98 7.34
CA GLU A 48 11.90 8.85 8.03
C GLU A 48 12.41 7.79 7.05
N GLN A 49 11.71 7.62 5.92
CA GLN A 49 12.09 6.69 4.87
C GLN A 49 11.37 7.00 3.57
N VAL A 50 11.96 6.54 2.48
CA VAL A 50 11.28 6.36 1.20
C VAL A 50 11.14 4.85 1.00
N ARG A 51 9.92 4.35 0.81
CA ARG A 51 9.67 2.92 0.58
C ARG A 51 8.59 2.72 -0.48
N CYS A 52 8.66 1.60 -1.19
CA CYS A 52 7.52 1.11 -1.97
C CYS A 52 6.88 -0.07 -1.25
N GLU A 53 5.57 -0.24 -1.45
CA GLU A 53 4.81 -1.38 -0.95
C GLU A 53 4.03 -1.97 -2.11
N PHE A 54 4.43 -3.16 -2.55
CA PHE A 54 3.73 -3.87 -3.61
C PHE A 54 2.86 -4.95 -2.97
N ARG A 55 1.59 -4.97 -3.35
CA ARG A 55 0.62 -5.98 -2.93
C ARG A 55 -0.15 -6.45 -4.15
N CYS A 56 -0.20 -7.76 -4.36
CA CYS A 56 -1.18 -8.37 -5.24
C CYS A 56 -2.21 -9.06 -4.36
N VAL A 57 -3.40 -8.48 -4.30
CA VAL A 57 -4.52 -9.02 -3.55
C VAL A 57 -5.58 -9.46 -4.55
N GLU A 58 -5.88 -10.74 -4.55
CA GLU A 58 -6.98 -11.31 -5.30
C GLU A 58 -8.23 -11.27 -4.43
N GLU A 59 -9.29 -10.63 -4.93
CA GLU A 59 -10.60 -10.65 -4.31
C GLU A 59 -11.58 -11.37 -5.23
N ARG A 60 -12.25 -12.38 -4.70
CA ARG A 60 -13.22 -13.18 -5.46
C ARG A 60 -14.52 -13.31 -4.69
N ARG A 61 -15.62 -13.29 -5.45
CA ARG A 61 -16.96 -13.51 -4.94
C ARG A 61 -17.29 -14.99 -5.08
N VAL A 62 -17.55 -15.67 -3.97
CA VAL A 62 -17.84 -17.11 -3.94
C VAL A 62 -19.17 -17.38 -3.25
N LEU A 63 -19.87 -18.41 -3.72
CA LEU A 63 -21.01 -18.97 -3.00
C LEU A 63 -20.50 -19.97 -1.97
N ARG A 64 -20.75 -19.70 -0.70
CA ARG A 64 -20.37 -20.58 0.41
C ARG A 64 -21.62 -21.01 1.16
N ARG A 65 -21.69 -22.30 1.50
CA ARG A 65 -22.69 -22.80 2.45
C ARG A 65 -22.28 -22.36 3.84
N VAL A 66 -23.09 -21.50 4.43
CA VAL A 66 -22.90 -20.99 5.79
C VAL A 66 -24.07 -21.49 6.62
N TYR A 67 -23.79 -22.04 7.80
CA TYR A 67 -24.84 -22.42 8.72
C TYR A 67 -25.50 -21.16 9.29
N ASP A 68 -26.81 -21.03 9.08
CA ASP A 68 -27.60 -19.92 9.59
C ASP A 68 -28.28 -20.36 10.89
N GLU A 69 -27.85 -19.81 12.03
CA GLU A 69 -28.41 -20.16 13.34
C GLU A 69 -29.90 -19.83 13.46
N ARG A 70 -30.39 -18.81 12.75
CA ARG A 70 -31.80 -18.41 12.78
C ARG A 70 -32.67 -19.41 12.02
N LEU A 71 -32.16 -19.92 10.90
CA LEU A 71 -32.87 -20.89 10.04
C LEU A 71 -32.53 -22.35 10.39
N LYS A 72 -31.57 -22.59 11.30
CA LYS A 72 -31.06 -23.91 11.72
C LYS A 72 -30.71 -24.83 10.53
N ARG A 73 -30.14 -24.25 9.47
CA ARG A 73 -29.77 -24.97 8.25
C ARG A 73 -28.61 -24.28 7.55
N GLU A 74 -27.94 -25.03 6.67
CA GLU A 74 -27.01 -24.44 5.72
C GLU A 74 -27.78 -23.64 4.66
N VAL A 75 -27.32 -22.41 4.43
CA VAL A 75 -27.80 -21.54 3.35
C VAL A 75 -26.62 -21.11 2.51
N GLU A 76 -26.81 -21.04 1.19
CA GLU A 76 -25.81 -20.46 0.30
C GLU A 76 -25.84 -18.94 0.48
N ARG A 77 -24.68 -18.39 0.84
CA ARG A 77 -24.44 -16.97 0.90
C ARG A 77 -23.27 -16.62 0.02
N GLU A 78 -23.40 -15.47 -0.60
CA GLU A 78 -22.34 -14.89 -1.40
C GLU A 78 -21.38 -14.14 -0.49
N VAL A 79 -20.13 -14.58 -0.49
CA VAL A 79 -19.08 -14.08 0.40
C VAL A 79 -17.91 -13.60 -0.47
N TRP A 80 -17.28 -12.51 -0.05
CA TRP A 80 -16.01 -12.07 -0.61
C TRP A 80 -14.86 -12.79 0.09
N GLU A 81 -14.05 -13.50 -0.67
CA GLU A 81 -12.78 -14.07 -0.22
C GLU A 81 -11.64 -13.22 -0.77
N SER A 82 -10.62 -13.00 0.04
CA SER A 82 -9.42 -12.24 -0.32
C SER A 82 -8.17 -13.09 -0.06
N ALA A 83 -7.24 -13.10 -0.99
CA ALA A 83 -5.95 -13.77 -0.88
C ALA A 83 -4.81 -12.84 -1.30
N THR A 84 -3.78 -12.71 -0.46
CA THR A 84 -2.57 -11.96 -0.84
C THR A 84 -1.63 -12.90 -1.60
N LEU A 85 -1.51 -12.69 -2.90
CA LEU A 85 -0.68 -13.50 -3.80
C LEU A 85 0.77 -13.03 -3.84
N TYR A 86 1.02 -11.74 -3.59
CA TYR A 86 2.34 -11.15 -3.59
C TYR A 86 2.42 -9.99 -2.59
N SER A 87 3.54 -9.89 -1.86
CA SER A 87 3.78 -8.84 -0.88
C SER A 87 5.27 -8.59 -0.72
N VAL A 88 5.74 -7.39 -1.07
CA VAL A 88 7.12 -6.95 -0.82
C VAL A 88 7.17 -5.46 -0.46
N ASN A 89 8.18 -5.07 0.31
CA ASN A 89 8.35 -3.72 0.86
C ASN A 89 9.79 -3.22 0.69
N PRO A 90 10.26 -2.96 -0.54
CA PRO A 90 11.61 -2.44 -0.74
C PRO A 90 11.74 -1.05 -0.09
N VAL A 91 12.73 -0.94 0.81
CA VAL A 91 13.12 0.33 1.42
C VAL A 91 14.16 0.99 0.52
N LEU A 92 13.84 2.18 0.03
CA LEU A 92 14.59 2.89 -1.00
C LEU A 92 15.53 3.94 -0.43
N SER A 93 15.15 4.49 0.72
CA SER A 93 15.96 5.40 1.51
C SER A 93 15.60 5.24 2.98
N GLY A 94 16.60 5.33 3.85
CA GLY A 94 16.38 5.64 5.26
C GLY A 94 16.03 7.12 5.46
N PRO A 95 16.23 7.65 6.68
CA PRO A 95 15.93 9.04 6.99
C PRO A 95 16.58 10.01 6.01
N ILE A 96 15.80 10.91 5.44
CA ILE A 96 16.24 11.84 4.40
C ILE A 96 15.58 13.21 4.60
N HIS A 97 16.39 14.25 4.48
CA HIS A 97 15.91 15.62 4.39
C HIS A 97 15.58 15.93 2.92
N ILE A 98 14.33 16.29 2.65
CA ILE A 98 13.84 16.66 1.32
C ILE A 98 13.73 18.18 1.29
N THR A 99 14.39 18.80 0.32
CA THR A 99 14.44 20.25 0.19
C THR A 99 13.53 20.78 -0.92
N VAL A 100 13.29 22.09 -0.95
CA VAL A 100 12.66 22.77 -2.07
C VAL A 100 13.46 22.50 -3.35
N GLY A 101 12.79 22.03 -4.40
CA GLY A 101 13.41 21.66 -5.66
C GLY A 101 14.05 20.28 -5.66
N PHE A 102 13.88 19.49 -4.60
CA PHE A 102 14.33 18.10 -4.55
C PHE A 102 13.75 17.33 -5.75
N ASN A 103 14.60 16.54 -6.41
CA ASN A 103 14.22 15.64 -7.49
C ASN A 103 15.23 14.49 -7.53
N LYS A 104 14.83 13.32 -7.01
CA LYS A 104 15.69 12.14 -6.93
C LYS A 104 14.93 10.89 -7.31
N SER A 105 15.55 10.05 -8.13
CA SER A 105 15.07 8.72 -8.48
C SER A 105 15.76 7.67 -7.61
N PHE A 106 14.97 6.73 -7.11
CA PHE A 106 15.39 5.60 -6.31
C PHE A 106 15.05 4.29 -7.03
N PRO A 107 16.05 3.54 -7.51
CA PRO A 107 15.81 2.24 -8.12
C PRO A 107 15.43 1.21 -7.06
N PHE A 108 14.61 0.23 -7.45
CA PHE A 108 14.22 -0.92 -6.63
C PHE A 108 14.06 -2.18 -7.46
#